data_AF-A0A957HLG9-F1
#
_entry.id   AF-A0A957HLG9-F1
#
_cell.length_a   1.000
_cell.length_b   1.000
_cell.length_c   1.000
_cell.angle_alpha   90.00
_cell.angle_beta   90.00
_cell.angle_gamma   90.00
#
_symmetry.space_group_name_H-M   'P 1'
#
loop_
_entity.id
_entity.type
_entity.pdbx_description
1 polymer ?
#
loop_
_entity_poly.entity_id
_entity_poly.type
_entity_poly.pdbx_seq_one_letter_code
_entity_poly.pdbx_strand_id
1 'polypeptide(L)'
;EVQSAAPVLWSGGLLSTAQESVGIQIVGIDTDDAFHDPIRAGIVAGEFLNNDDRGRILIGKGLAEQMDITVGRRVSLAAGNADGEGQEGIFTVVGLVDTGFPSIDQNRVILPLAQAQSFSGVGDRFSSLILMLKNQEDTDAVAAMFAGPDTQALTWEDLNRLVLESVENGIIFYYVLYGIVFLAVAVLIANTLLMSVFARAQEIGILASLGMNQRQITQLFLIEGILLALLGIFLG
;
A
#
# COMPACT_ATOMS: atom_id res chain seq x y z
N GLU A 1 -5.44 -22.36 9.38
CA GLU A 1 -6.26 -23.10 8.37
C GLU A 1 -6.49 -22.25 7.11
N VAL A 2 -6.49 -22.86 5.91
CA VAL A 2 -6.71 -22.19 4.61
C VAL A 2 -8.19 -21.77 4.47
N GLN A 3 -8.42 -20.52 4.08
CA GLN A 3 -9.73 -19.92 3.86
C GLN A 3 -10.16 -20.02 2.38
N SER A 4 -9.26 -19.73 1.44
CA SER A 4 -9.51 -19.90 0.00
C SER A 4 -8.21 -20.20 -0.74
N ALA A 5 -8.34 -20.73 -1.96
CA ALA A 5 -7.25 -21.10 -2.83
C ALA A 5 -7.57 -20.66 -4.26
N ALA A 6 -7.09 -19.47 -4.63
CA ALA A 6 -7.44 -18.81 -5.87
C ALA A 6 -6.32 -18.98 -6.92
N PRO A 7 -6.53 -19.77 -7.98
CA PRO A 7 -5.58 -19.83 -9.09
C PRO A 7 -5.62 -18.53 -9.91
N VAL A 8 -4.44 -18.02 -10.25
CA VAL A 8 -4.31 -16.80 -11.05
C VAL A 8 -3.34 -17.03 -12.21
N LEU A 9 -3.73 -16.53 -13.38
CA LEU A 9 -2.89 -16.50 -14.56
C LEU A 9 -2.45 -15.06 -14.84
N TRP A 10 -1.15 -14.85 -15.00
CA TRP A 10 -0.58 -13.59 -15.44
C TRP A 10 0.01 -13.73 -16.83
N SER A 11 -0.37 -12.80 -17.72
CA SER A 11 0.21 -12.70 -19.05
C SER A 11 0.44 -11.23 -19.41
N GLY A 12 1.48 -10.96 -20.19
CA GLY A 12 1.71 -9.65 -20.77
C GLY A 12 0.97 -9.52 -22.10
N GLY A 13 0.45 -8.33 -22.40
CA GLY A 13 -0.25 -8.10 -23.66
C GLY A 13 -0.23 -6.65 -24.11
N LEU A 14 -0.88 -6.42 -25.24
CA LEU A 14 -1.18 -5.11 -25.80
C LEU A 14 -2.69 -4.94 -25.85
N LEU A 15 -3.17 -3.84 -25.31
CA LEU A 15 -4.54 -3.36 -25.50
C LEU A 15 -4.50 -2.31 -26.61
N SER A 16 -5.27 -2.54 -27.67
CA SER A 16 -5.31 -1.66 -28.83
C SER A 16 -6.72 -1.14 -29.06
N THR A 17 -6.81 0.17 -29.30
CA THR A 17 -8.00 0.85 -29.84
C THR A 17 -7.71 1.28 -31.29
N ALA A 18 -8.66 1.98 -31.92
CA ALA A 18 -8.45 2.50 -33.28
C ALA A 18 -7.35 3.58 -33.37
N GLN A 19 -6.92 4.15 -32.25
CA GLN A 19 -6.04 5.33 -32.20
C GLN A 19 -4.67 5.02 -31.60
N GLU A 20 -4.61 4.06 -30.68
CA GLU A 20 -3.40 3.80 -29.88
C GLU A 20 -3.35 2.37 -29.33
N SER A 21 -2.15 1.96 -28.91
CA SER A 21 -1.88 0.68 -28.27
C SER A 21 -1.04 0.90 -27.02
N VAL A 22 -1.42 0.25 -25.92
CA VAL A 22 -0.73 0.34 -24.63
C VAL A 22 -0.37 -1.06 -24.13
N GLY A 23 0.81 -1.19 -23.53
CA GLY A 23 1.23 -2.42 -22.85
C GLY A 23 0.45 -2.62 -21.56
N ILE A 24 -0.12 -3.81 -21.41
CA ILE A 24 -0.99 -4.16 -20.28
C ILE A 24 -0.55 -5.49 -19.65
N GLN A 25 -0.98 -5.69 -18.40
CA GLN A 25 -0.99 -6.97 -17.74
C GLN A 25 -2.40 -7.57 -17.82
N ILE A 26 -2.47 -8.75 -18.41
CA ILE A 26 -3.65 -9.60 -18.45
C ILE A 26 -3.66 -10.47 -17.20
N VAL A 27 -4.77 -10.45 -16.46
CA VAL A 27 -4.97 -11.26 -15.26
C VAL A 27 -6.20 -12.14 -15.43
N GLY A 28 -6.00 -13.45 -15.41
CA GLY A 28 -7.07 -14.45 -15.34
C GLY A 28 -7.38 -14.78 -13.90
N ILE A 29 -8.64 -14.61 -13.49
CA ILE A 29 -9.11 -14.84 -12.11
C ILE A 29 -10.27 -15.83 -12.06
N ASP A 30 -10.38 -16.57 -10.96
CA ASP A 30 -11.64 -17.22 -10.61
C ASP A 30 -12.58 -16.16 -10.04
N THR A 31 -13.64 -15.84 -10.78
CA THR A 31 -14.56 -14.77 -10.39
C THR A 31 -15.37 -15.10 -9.15
N ASP A 32 -15.53 -16.38 -8.79
CA ASP A 32 -16.34 -16.82 -7.66
C ASP A 32 -15.54 -16.95 -6.35
N ASP A 33 -14.19 -16.88 -6.41
CA ASP A 33 -13.35 -16.96 -5.21
C ASP A 33 -13.36 -15.63 -4.41
N ALA A 34 -13.57 -15.74 -3.10
CA ALA A 34 -13.64 -14.61 -2.17
C ALA A 34 -12.35 -13.76 -2.14
N PHE A 35 -11.20 -14.31 -2.56
CA PHE A 35 -9.95 -13.55 -2.71
C PHE A 35 -10.13 -12.34 -3.66
N HIS A 36 -11.04 -12.43 -4.63
CA HIS A 36 -11.29 -11.38 -5.61
C HIS A 36 -12.46 -10.44 -5.25
N ASP A 37 -13.07 -10.58 -4.07
CA ASP A 37 -14.14 -9.69 -3.60
C ASP A 37 -13.76 -8.20 -3.58
N PRO A 38 -12.52 -7.79 -3.23
CA PRO A 38 -12.13 -6.38 -3.34
C PRO A 38 -12.19 -5.84 -4.77
N ILE A 39 -11.88 -6.66 -5.78
CA ILE A 39 -11.99 -6.28 -7.20
C ILE A 39 -13.48 -6.11 -7.56
N ARG A 40 -14.34 -7.01 -7.08
CA ARG A 40 -15.79 -6.96 -7.28
C ARG A 40 -16.40 -5.71 -6.63
N ALA A 41 -15.98 -5.37 -5.41
CA ALA A 41 -16.41 -4.18 -4.69
C ALA A 41 -15.90 -2.88 -5.34
N GLY A 42 -14.76 -2.94 -6.04
CA GLY A 42 -14.17 -1.81 -6.77
C GLY A 42 -14.81 -1.51 -8.13
N ILE A 43 -15.90 -2.18 -8.52
CA ILE A 43 -16.60 -1.87 -9.78
C ILE A 43 -17.26 -0.50 -9.68
N VAL A 44 -16.79 0.44 -10.50
CA VAL A 44 -17.30 1.83 -10.53
C VAL A 44 -18.30 2.06 -11.67
N ALA A 45 -18.26 1.22 -12.70
CA ALA A 45 -19.19 1.28 -13.83
C ALA A 45 -19.35 -0.10 -14.47
N GLY A 46 -20.56 -0.41 -14.94
CA GLY A 46 -20.86 -1.68 -15.61
C GLY A 46 -21.12 -2.82 -14.61
N GLU A 47 -20.76 -4.03 -15.01
CA GLU A 47 -21.02 -5.27 -14.28
C GLU A 47 -19.73 -6.05 -14.03
N PHE A 48 -19.72 -6.87 -12.98
CA PHE A 48 -18.64 -7.82 -12.73
C PHE A 48 -18.72 -9.03 -13.68
N LEU A 49 -17.62 -9.76 -13.82
CA LEU A 49 -17.53 -10.95 -14.67
C LEU A 49 -18.11 -12.19 -13.98
N ASN A 50 -18.58 -13.14 -14.78
CA ASN A 50 -18.87 -14.51 -14.37
C ASN A 50 -17.81 -15.47 -14.94
N ASN A 51 -17.66 -16.64 -14.31
CA ASN A 51 -16.65 -17.62 -14.72
C ASN A 51 -16.83 -18.16 -16.15
N ASP A 52 -18.08 -18.25 -16.62
CA ASP A 52 -18.43 -18.72 -17.96
C ASP A 52 -18.42 -17.64 -19.05
N ASP A 53 -18.19 -16.37 -18.68
CA ASP A 53 -18.22 -15.27 -19.64
C ASP A 53 -17.12 -15.46 -20.70
N ARG A 54 -17.51 -15.28 -21.98
CA ARG A 54 -16.60 -15.33 -23.12
C ARG A 54 -16.61 -14.02 -23.89
N GLY A 55 -15.43 -13.52 -24.23
CA GLY A 55 -15.27 -12.26 -24.96
C GLY A 55 -15.62 -11.03 -24.12
N ARG A 56 -15.71 -11.16 -22.78
CA ARG A 56 -15.98 -10.06 -21.84
C ARG A 56 -14.76 -9.85 -20.95
N ILE A 57 -14.49 -8.58 -20.63
CA ILE A 57 -13.34 -8.18 -19.81
C ILE A 57 -13.70 -7.03 -18.88
N LEU A 58 -12.95 -6.92 -17.78
CA LEU A 58 -12.88 -5.71 -16.95
C LEU A 58 -11.59 -4.98 -17.24
N ILE A 59 -11.65 -3.66 -17.17
CA ILE A 59 -10.49 -2.79 -17.38
C ILE A 59 -10.34 -1.90 -16.14
N GLY A 60 -9.09 -1.68 -15.71
CA GLY A 60 -8.81 -0.69 -14.67
C GLY A 60 -9.25 0.71 -15.09
N LYS A 61 -9.86 1.47 -14.18
CA LYS A 61 -10.41 2.79 -14.46
C LYS A 61 -9.37 3.75 -15.02
N GLY A 62 -8.15 3.74 -14.48
CA GLY A 62 -7.06 4.59 -14.98
C GLY A 62 -6.68 4.27 -16.43
N LEU A 63 -6.65 2.99 -16.79
CA LEU A 63 -6.39 2.54 -18.17
C LEU A 63 -7.52 2.95 -19.11
N ALA A 64 -8.76 2.84 -18.64
CA ALA A 64 -9.94 3.23 -19.42
C ALA A 64 -9.98 4.75 -19.67
N GLU A 65 -9.65 5.56 -18.67
CA GLU A 65 -9.54 7.03 -18.80
C GLU A 65 -8.40 7.42 -19.74
N GLN A 66 -7.25 6.74 -19.66
CA GLN A 66 -6.11 6.99 -20.54
C GLN A 66 -6.45 6.72 -22.01
N MET A 67 -7.21 5.66 -22.29
CA MET A 67 -7.50 5.21 -23.66
C MET A 67 -8.89 5.60 -24.19
N ASP A 68 -9.62 6.47 -23.48
CA ASP A 68 -10.99 6.88 -23.79
C ASP A 68 -11.93 5.67 -24.03
N ILE A 69 -11.83 4.67 -23.15
CA ILE A 69 -12.61 3.44 -23.20
C ILE A 69 -13.78 3.53 -22.23
N THR A 70 -14.98 3.26 -22.73
CA THR A 70 -16.20 3.17 -21.92
C THR A 70 -16.72 1.74 -21.86
N VAL A 71 -17.58 1.46 -20.86
CA VAL A 71 -18.33 0.20 -20.81
C VAL A 71 -19.14 0.02 -22.10
N GLY A 72 -19.17 -1.21 -22.62
CA GLY A 72 -19.78 -1.60 -23.89
C GLY A 72 -18.86 -1.46 -25.10
N ARG A 73 -17.70 -0.79 -24.97
CA ARG A 73 -16.75 -0.65 -26.07
C ARG A 73 -16.06 -1.97 -26.38
N ARG A 74 -15.82 -2.23 -27.67
CA ARG A 74 -15.00 -3.34 -28.14
C ARG A 74 -13.55 -2.89 -28.28
N VAL A 75 -12.64 -3.71 -27.80
CA VAL A 75 -11.19 -3.45 -27.82
C VAL A 75 -10.46 -4.69 -28.33
N SER A 76 -9.31 -4.48 -28.97
CA SER A 76 -8.45 -5.60 -29.36
C SER A 76 -7.44 -5.87 -28.25
N LEU A 77 -7.33 -7.12 -27.83
CA LEU A 77 -6.27 -7.60 -26.96
C LEU A 77 -5.37 -8.50 -27.78
N ALA A 78 -4.07 -8.27 -27.68
CA ALA A 78 -3.05 -9.19 -28.17
C ALA A 78 -2.23 -9.69 -26.99
N ALA A 79 -2.02 -11.00 -26.88
CA ALA A 79 -1.11 -11.60 -25.91
C ALA A 79 -0.14 -12.54 -26.61
N GLY A 80 1.04 -12.70 -26.02
CA GLY A 80 1.95 -13.76 -26.42
C GLY A 80 1.51 -15.08 -25.80
N ASN A 81 1.39 -16.12 -26.62
CA ASN A 81 1.16 -17.49 -26.17
C ASN A 81 2.45 -18.01 -25.53
N ALA A 82 2.37 -19.12 -24.78
CA ALA A 82 3.56 -19.76 -24.21
C ALA A 82 4.65 -20.13 -25.25
N ASP A 83 4.27 -20.29 -26.52
CA ASP A 83 5.15 -20.64 -27.64
C ASP A 83 5.68 -19.42 -28.43
N GLY A 84 5.36 -18.19 -28.00
CA GLY A 84 5.82 -16.95 -28.64
C GLY A 84 5.04 -16.52 -29.89
N GLU A 85 4.00 -17.27 -30.26
CA GLU A 85 3.01 -16.83 -31.25
C GLU A 85 2.08 -15.79 -30.62
N GLY A 86 1.73 -14.73 -31.35
CA GLY A 86 0.80 -13.71 -30.86
C GLY A 86 -0.64 -14.12 -31.14
N GLN A 87 -1.46 -14.24 -30.10
CA GLN A 87 -2.90 -14.39 -30.23
C GLN A 87 -3.58 -13.03 -30.04
N GLU A 88 -4.38 -12.64 -31.02
CA GLU A 88 -5.19 -11.42 -30.99
C GLU A 88 -6.68 -11.78 -30.94
N GLY A 89 -7.45 -11.07 -30.11
CA GLY A 89 -8.87 -11.28 -29.93
C GLY A 89 -9.60 -9.97 -29.63
N ILE A 90 -10.86 -9.88 -30.07
CA ILE A 90 -11.69 -8.73 -29.79
C ILE A 90 -12.58 -9.03 -28.59
N PHE A 91 -12.51 -8.17 -27.58
CA PHE A 91 -13.24 -8.30 -26.33
C PHE A 91 -14.15 -7.10 -26.10
N THR A 92 -15.22 -7.31 -25.35
CA THR A 92 -16.15 -6.25 -24.93
C THR A 92 -15.89 -5.88 -23.49
N VAL A 93 -15.69 -4.60 -23.22
CA VAL A 93 -15.49 -4.07 -21.88
C VAL A 93 -16.84 -4.03 -21.18
N VAL A 94 -17.00 -4.80 -20.11
CA VAL A 94 -18.29 -4.88 -19.41
C VAL A 94 -18.31 -4.20 -18.05
N GLY A 95 -17.13 -3.86 -17.52
CA GLY A 95 -17.02 -3.08 -16.31
C GLY A 95 -15.66 -2.39 -16.17
N LEU A 96 -15.66 -1.32 -15.39
CA LEU A 96 -14.47 -0.58 -14.99
C LEU A 96 -14.23 -0.78 -13.49
N VAL A 97 -12.99 -1.08 -13.13
CA VAL A 97 -12.58 -1.37 -11.75
C VAL A 97 -11.64 -0.28 -11.24
N ASP A 98 -11.87 0.20 -10.02
CA ASP A 98 -11.00 1.09 -9.27
C ASP A 98 -10.56 0.35 -7.99
N THR A 99 -9.30 -0.08 -7.93
CA THR A 99 -8.75 -0.77 -6.76
C THR A 99 -8.15 0.20 -5.74
N GLY A 100 -8.11 1.50 -6.05
CA GLY A 100 -7.45 2.52 -5.24
C GLY A 100 -5.93 2.55 -5.39
N PHE A 101 -5.36 1.68 -6.23
CA PHE A 101 -3.92 1.60 -6.48
C PHE A 101 -3.64 1.93 -7.95
N PRO A 102 -3.11 3.13 -8.26
CA PRO A 102 -2.86 3.56 -9.64
C PRO A 102 -1.99 2.59 -10.45
N SER A 103 -1.02 1.93 -9.81
CA SER A 103 -0.15 0.93 -10.45
C SER A 103 -0.88 -0.32 -10.95
N ILE A 104 -2.06 -0.60 -10.40
CA ILE A 104 -2.95 -1.70 -10.80
C ILE A 104 -4.00 -1.17 -11.80
N ASP A 105 -4.59 -0.01 -11.49
CA ASP A 105 -5.71 0.52 -12.27
C ASP A 105 -5.31 1.08 -13.64
N GLN A 106 -4.04 1.39 -13.86
CA GLN A 106 -3.54 1.99 -15.11
C GLN A 106 -3.04 0.98 -16.14
N ASN A 107 -2.85 -0.30 -15.79
CA ASN A 107 -2.26 -1.26 -16.72
C ASN A 107 -2.91 -2.66 -16.70
N ARG A 108 -3.97 -2.90 -15.92
CA ARG A 108 -4.59 -4.22 -15.84
C ARG A 108 -5.87 -4.38 -16.66
N VAL A 109 -5.94 -5.55 -17.29
CA VAL A 109 -7.17 -6.12 -17.87
C VAL A 109 -7.44 -7.45 -17.20
N ILE A 110 -8.68 -7.64 -16.76
CA ILE A 110 -9.10 -8.82 -16.00
C ILE A 110 -10.08 -9.62 -16.85
N LEU A 111 -9.88 -10.94 -16.88
CA LEU A 111 -10.71 -11.90 -17.61
C LEU A 111 -11.01 -13.10 -16.69
N PRO A 112 -12.07 -13.87 -16.96
CA PRO A 112 -12.26 -15.17 -16.31
C PRO A 112 -11.07 -16.09 -16.57
N LEU A 113 -10.67 -16.89 -15.58
CA LEU A 113 -9.48 -17.74 -15.66
C LEU A 113 -9.50 -18.67 -16.88
N ALA A 114 -10.63 -19.34 -17.13
CA ALA A 114 -10.80 -20.23 -18.27
C ALA A 114 -10.61 -19.50 -19.61
N GLN A 115 -11.10 -18.25 -19.72
CA GLN A 115 -10.89 -17.41 -20.89
C GLN A 115 -9.41 -17.06 -21.04
N ALA A 116 -8.75 -16.62 -19.97
CA ALA A 116 -7.33 -16.24 -20.00
C ALA A 116 -6.42 -17.43 -20.37
N GLN A 117 -6.73 -18.63 -19.85
CA GLN A 117 -6.06 -19.88 -20.18
C GLN A 117 -6.21 -20.24 -21.66
N SER A 118 -7.43 -20.17 -22.18
CA SER A 118 -7.70 -20.43 -23.60
C SER A 118 -7.02 -19.42 -24.52
N PHE A 119 -6.98 -18.14 -24.11
CA PHE A 119 -6.38 -17.04 -24.86
C PHE A 119 -4.84 -17.01 -24.80
N SER A 120 -4.24 -17.65 -23.80
CA SER A 120 -2.78 -17.76 -23.70
C SER A 120 -2.24 -19.10 -24.23
N GLY A 121 -3.13 -20.02 -24.63
CA GLY A 121 -2.76 -21.35 -25.14
C GLY A 121 -2.14 -22.27 -24.08
N VAL A 122 -2.40 -22.05 -22.79
CA VAL A 122 -1.71 -22.76 -21.70
C VAL A 122 -2.48 -23.96 -21.13
N GLY A 123 -3.67 -24.26 -21.68
CA GLY A 123 -4.56 -25.29 -21.14
C GLY A 123 -4.94 -24.99 -19.69
N ASP A 124 -4.98 -26.00 -18.83
CA ASP A 124 -5.39 -25.86 -17.43
C ASP A 124 -4.29 -25.30 -16.49
N ARG A 125 -3.21 -24.75 -17.06
CA ARG A 125 -2.09 -24.19 -16.28
C ARG A 125 -2.44 -22.80 -15.74
N PHE A 126 -1.85 -22.44 -14.62
CA PHE A 126 -1.92 -21.11 -14.00
C PHE A 126 -0.52 -20.66 -13.57
N SER A 127 -0.34 -19.36 -13.37
CA SER A 127 0.96 -18.77 -13.00
C SER A 127 1.24 -18.91 -11.50
N SER A 128 0.22 -18.75 -10.68
CA SER A 128 0.35 -18.82 -9.21
C SER A 128 -0.95 -19.28 -8.57
N LEU A 129 -0.83 -19.93 -7.41
CA LEU A 129 -1.96 -20.28 -6.56
C LEU A 129 -1.89 -19.40 -5.31
N ILE A 130 -2.90 -18.58 -5.09
CA ILE A 130 -2.96 -17.69 -3.93
C ILE A 130 -3.73 -18.39 -2.82
N LEU A 131 -3.09 -18.58 -1.67
CA LEU A 131 -3.70 -19.19 -0.50
C LEU A 131 -4.02 -18.10 0.52
N MET A 132 -5.30 -17.89 0.79
CA MET A 132 -5.74 -17.02 1.89
C MET A 132 -5.78 -17.84 3.18
N LEU A 133 -5.15 -17.36 4.24
CA LEU A 133 -5.14 -18.03 5.54
C LEU A 133 -6.07 -17.32 6.52
N LYS A 134 -6.74 -18.08 7.39
CA LYS A 134 -7.56 -17.51 8.47
C LYS A 134 -6.72 -16.78 9.53
N ASN A 135 -5.53 -17.29 9.81
CA ASN A 135 -4.61 -16.77 10.82
C ASN A 135 -3.30 -16.39 10.16
N GLN A 136 -2.85 -15.16 10.37
CA GLN A 136 -1.58 -14.67 9.83
C GLN A 136 -0.37 -15.41 10.41
N GLU A 137 -0.45 -15.87 11.66
CA GLU A 137 0.62 -16.61 12.35
C GLU A 137 0.96 -17.95 11.67
N ASP A 138 0.04 -18.52 10.89
CA ASP A 138 0.24 -19.79 10.17
C ASP A 138 1.07 -19.60 8.88
N THR A 139 1.35 -18.36 8.45
CA THR A 139 1.90 -18.04 7.11
C THR A 139 3.20 -18.77 6.81
N ASP A 140 4.19 -18.67 7.69
CA ASP A 140 5.51 -19.28 7.47
C ASP A 140 5.44 -20.81 7.48
N ALA A 141 4.64 -21.37 8.39
CA ALA A 141 4.45 -22.81 8.51
C ALA A 141 3.79 -23.38 7.24
N VAL A 142 2.76 -22.71 6.71
CA VAL A 142 2.10 -23.12 5.47
C VAL A 142 3.03 -22.92 4.27
N ALA A 143 3.73 -21.79 4.17
CA ALA A 143 4.67 -21.53 3.07
C ALA A 143 5.76 -22.61 2.99
N ALA A 144 6.31 -23.03 4.13
CA ALA A 144 7.32 -24.08 4.20
C ALA A 144 6.83 -25.45 3.68
N MET A 145 5.52 -25.74 3.75
CA MET A 145 4.96 -26.99 3.23
C MET A 145 4.92 -27.07 1.70
N PHE A 146 4.92 -25.92 1.02
CA PHE A 146 4.84 -25.82 -0.44
C PHE A 146 6.18 -25.44 -1.10
N ALA A 147 7.22 -25.21 -0.30
CA ALA A 147 8.57 -24.98 -0.79
C ALA A 147 9.15 -26.26 -1.40
N GLY A 148 9.46 -26.21 -2.69
CA GLY A 148 9.99 -27.35 -3.45
C GLY A 148 11.01 -26.91 -4.51
N PRO A 149 11.69 -27.85 -5.18
CA PRO A 149 12.68 -27.53 -6.21
C PRO A 149 12.09 -26.78 -7.41
N ASP A 150 10.81 -27.04 -7.74
CA ASP A 150 10.11 -26.41 -8.86
C ASP A 150 9.01 -25.43 -8.42
N THR A 151 8.84 -25.22 -7.10
CA THR A 151 7.78 -24.38 -6.53
C THR A 151 8.32 -23.44 -5.47
N GLN A 152 8.08 -22.15 -5.66
CA GLN A 152 8.39 -21.12 -4.67
C GLN A 152 7.11 -20.71 -3.94
N ALA A 153 7.09 -20.87 -2.62
CA ALA A 153 6.09 -20.26 -1.78
C ALA A 153 6.58 -18.87 -1.38
N LEU A 154 5.83 -17.83 -1.74
CA LEU A 154 6.10 -16.44 -1.37
C LEU A 154 5.01 -15.99 -0.40
N THR A 155 5.42 -15.39 0.72
CA THR A 155 4.48 -14.81 1.68
C THR A 155 4.03 -13.42 1.22
N TRP A 156 3.00 -12.87 1.86
CA TRP A 156 2.60 -11.49 1.58
C TRP A 156 3.73 -10.49 1.91
N GLU A 157 4.55 -10.79 2.93
CA GLU A 157 5.68 -9.97 3.36
C GLU A 157 6.79 -9.99 2.32
N ASP A 158 7.09 -11.17 1.74
CA ASP A 158 8.07 -11.29 0.66
C ASP A 158 7.65 -10.47 -0.57
N LEU A 159 6.37 -10.55 -0.94
CA LEU A 159 5.82 -9.81 -2.08
C LEU A 159 5.80 -8.29 -1.86
N ASN A 160 5.67 -7.84 -0.61
CA ASN A 160 5.55 -6.42 -0.25
C ASN A 160 6.77 -5.88 0.50
N ARG A 161 7.89 -6.60 0.46
CA ARG A 161 9.10 -6.28 1.23
C ARG A 161 9.58 -4.85 1.03
N LEU A 162 9.58 -4.35 -0.20
CA LEU A 162 9.98 -2.97 -0.50
C LEU A 162 9.06 -1.94 0.16
N VAL A 163 7.77 -2.23 0.25
CA VAL A 163 6.79 -1.36 0.93
C VAL A 163 7.04 -1.38 2.43
N LEU A 164 7.22 -2.57 3.02
CA LEU A 164 7.52 -2.73 4.44
C LEU A 164 8.82 -2.02 4.82
N GLU A 165 9.90 -2.23 4.07
CA GLU A 165 11.18 -1.55 4.28
C GLU A 165 11.03 -0.02 4.13
N SER A 166 10.20 0.46 3.20
CA SER A 166 9.94 1.90 3.04
C SER A 166 9.19 2.49 4.23
N VAL A 167 8.22 1.75 4.79
CA VAL A 167 7.47 2.16 5.99
C VAL A 167 8.41 2.22 7.19
N GLU A 168 9.23 1.19 7.41
CA GLU A 168 10.21 1.16 8.50
C GLU A 168 11.22 2.31 8.41
N ASN A 169 11.77 2.55 7.21
CA ASN A 169 12.68 3.66 6.97
C ASN A 169 11.99 5.02 7.17
N GLY A 170 10.72 5.13 6.77
CA GLY A 170 9.90 6.32 7.02
C GLY A 170 9.72 6.61 8.51
N ILE A 171 9.50 5.59 9.33
CA ILE A 171 9.41 5.72 10.79
C ILE A 171 10.73 6.25 11.37
N ILE A 172 11.88 5.74 10.91
CA ILE A 172 13.19 6.25 11.34
C ILE A 172 13.37 7.73 10.98
N PHE A 173 12.97 8.12 9.75
CA PHE A 173 13.00 9.51 9.33
C PHE A 173 12.15 10.41 10.25
N TYR A 174 10.94 9.98 10.63
CA TYR A 174 10.10 10.71 11.58
C TYR A 174 10.75 10.83 12.96
N TYR A 175 11.42 9.80 13.47
CA TYR A 175 12.15 9.89 14.73
C TYR A 175 13.29 10.92 14.69
N VAL A 176 14.04 10.97 13.58
CA VAL A 176 15.09 11.99 13.40
C VAL A 176 14.48 13.39 13.35
N LEU A 177 13.40 13.59 12.59
CA LEU A 177 12.69 14.86 12.50
C LEU A 177 12.17 15.31 13.88
N TYR A 178 11.53 14.40 14.63
CA TYR A 178 11.09 14.68 15.99
C TYR A 178 12.26 15.01 16.91
N GLY A 179 13.41 14.34 16.77
CA GLY A 179 14.62 14.68 17.52
C GLY A 179 15.10 16.12 17.25
N ILE A 180 15.10 16.56 15.99
CA ILE A 180 15.48 17.92 15.61
C ILE A 180 14.49 18.95 16.16
N VAL A 181 13.18 18.71 15.97
CA VAL A 181 12.12 19.59 16.48
C VAL A 181 12.19 19.68 18.01
N PHE A 182 12.37 18.55 18.69
CA PHE A 182 12.53 18.49 20.13
C PHE A 182 13.74 19.31 20.60
N LEU A 183 14.89 19.19 19.94
CA LEU A 183 16.07 19.97 20.25
C LEU A 183 15.85 21.47 20.03
N ALA A 184 15.21 21.86 18.93
CA ALA A 184 14.89 23.25 18.66
C ALA A 184 13.97 23.85 19.73
N VAL A 185 12.93 23.11 20.14
CA VAL A 185 12.02 23.51 21.23
C VAL A 185 12.76 23.58 22.56
N ALA A 186 13.63 22.62 22.86
CA ALA A 186 14.45 22.64 24.08
C ALA A 186 15.35 23.87 24.14
N VAL A 187 16.00 24.25 23.04
CA VAL A 187 16.82 25.47 22.95
C VAL A 187 15.95 26.72 23.12
N LEU A 188 14.75 26.76 22.52
CA LEU A 188 13.81 27.88 22.67
C LEU A 188 13.35 28.06 24.12
N ILE A 189 12.98 26.97 24.80
CA ILE A 189 12.62 26.97 26.22
C ILE A 189 13.81 27.40 27.07
N ALA A 190 15.01 26.84 26.83
CA ALA A 190 16.21 27.20 27.57
C ALA A 190 16.55 28.69 27.43
N ASN A 191 16.47 29.25 26.22
CA ASN A 191 16.72 30.67 25.99
C ASN A 191 15.70 31.55 26.75
N THR A 192 14.42 31.15 26.76
CA THR A 192 13.36 31.86 27.48
C THR A 192 13.56 31.80 29.00
N LEU A 193 13.92 30.63 29.53
CA LEU A 193 14.23 30.47 30.96
C LEU A 193 15.46 31.28 31.37
N LEU A 194 16.53 31.28 30.57
CA LEU A 194 17.72 32.09 30.81
C LEU A 194 17.36 33.59 30.85
N MET A 195 16.55 34.06 29.91
CA MET A 195 16.09 35.45 29.89
C MET A 195 15.28 35.80 31.16
N SER A 196 14.38 34.91 31.58
CA SER A 196 13.57 35.08 32.81
C SER A 196 14.46 35.19 34.07
N VAL A 197 15.49 34.34 34.17
CA VAL A 197 16.44 34.39 35.30
C VAL A 197 17.23 35.69 35.31
N PHE A 198 17.73 36.16 34.16
CA PHE A 198 18.45 37.43 34.09
C PHE A 198 17.58 38.63 34.47
N ALA A 199 16.30 38.63 34.09
CA ALA A 199 15.37 39.68 34.48
C ALA A 199 15.13 39.75 36.00
N ARG A 200 15.29 38.63 36.72
CA ARG A 200 15.10 38.52 38.18
C ARG A 200 16.41 38.52 38.97
N ALA A 201 17.54 38.91 38.37
CA ALA A 201 18.85 38.88 39.02
C ALA A 201 18.90 39.69 40.33
N GLN A 202 18.18 40.81 40.41
CA GLN A 202 18.06 41.60 41.64
C GLN A 202 17.30 40.87 42.75
N GLU A 203 16.20 40.19 42.42
CA GLU A 203 15.41 39.40 43.37
C GLU A 203 16.25 38.25 43.96
N ILE A 204 17.04 37.59 43.11
CA ILE A 204 17.98 36.54 43.51
C ILE A 204 19.02 37.08 44.50
N GLY A 205 19.54 38.29 44.28
CA GLY A 205 20.47 38.95 45.20
C GLY A 205 19.86 39.25 46.57
N ILE A 206 18.59 39.65 46.61
CA ILE A 206 17.86 39.88 47.87
C ILE A 206 17.69 38.56 48.63
N LEU A 207 17.22 37.49 47.97
CA LEU A 207 17.06 36.17 48.60
C LEU A 207 18.39 35.62 49.12
N ALA A 208 19.48 35.77 48.36
CA ALA A 208 20.81 35.38 48.80
C ALA A 208 21.26 36.15 50.05
N SER A 209 20.98 37.47 50.12
CA SER A 209 21.30 38.29 51.31
C SER A 209 20.44 37.96 52.54
N LEU A 210 19.25 37.40 52.34
CA LEU A 210 18.41 36.83 53.40
C LEU A 210 18.87 35.44 53.87
N GLY A 211 19.95 34.90 53.29
CA GLY A 211 20.59 33.66 53.73
C GLY A 211 20.16 32.40 52.97
N MET A 212 19.40 32.52 51.87
CA MET A 212 19.11 31.37 51.01
C MET A 212 20.39 30.87 50.34
N ASN A 213 20.62 29.56 50.40
CA ASN A 213 21.76 28.94 49.75
C ASN A 213 21.51 28.73 48.24
N GLN A 214 22.59 28.61 47.46
CA GLN A 214 22.50 28.55 46.00
C GLN A 214 21.67 27.36 45.49
N ARG A 215 21.66 26.24 46.22
CA ARG A 215 20.81 25.07 45.89
C ARG A 215 19.32 25.36 46.06
N GLN A 216 18.92 26.06 47.12
CA GLN A 216 17.53 26.46 47.35
C GLN A 216 17.03 27.39 46.25
N ILE A 217 17.88 28.31 45.79
CA ILE A 217 17.56 29.21 44.67
C ILE A 217 17.38 28.40 43.37
N THR A 218 18.30 27.49 43.03
CA THR A 218 18.17 26.65 41.83
C THR A 218 16.93 25.74 41.89
N GLN A 219 16.60 25.19 43.06
CA GLN A 219 15.40 24.35 43.25
C GLN A 219 14.10 25.12 43.04
N LEU A 220 14.02 26.37 43.51
CA LEU A 220 12.84 27.22 43.32
C LEU A 220 12.53 27.40 41.82
N PHE A 221 13.54 27.76 41.02
CA PHE A 221 13.38 27.95 39.57
C PHE A 221 13.10 26.63 38.83
N LEU A 222 13.68 25.51 39.28
CA LEU A 222 13.37 24.19 38.73
C LEU A 222 11.89 23.83 38.94
N ILE A 223 11.34 24.11 40.12
CA ILE A 223 9.93 23.85 40.44
C ILE A 223 9.02 24.76 39.59
N GLU A 224 9.35 26.05 39.46
CA GLU A 224 8.61 26.98 38.59
C GLU A 224 8.61 26.51 37.13
N GLY A 225 9.77 26.08 36.61
CA GLY A 225 9.90 25.52 35.27
C GLY A 225 9.09 24.23 35.07
N ILE A 226 9.11 23.31 36.05
CA ILE A 226 8.32 22.06 36.00
C ILE A 226 6.82 22.36 36.01
N LEU A 227 6.37 23.30 36.85
CA LEU A 227 4.95 23.69 36.89
C LEU A 227 4.49 24.28 35.56
N LEU A 228 5.29 25.16 34.95
CA LEU A 228 5.00 25.71 33.62
C LEU A 228 4.98 24.61 32.55
N ALA A 229 5.90 23.65 32.61
CA ALA A 229 5.94 22.51 31.68
C ALA A 229 4.71 21.61 31.82
N LEU A 230 4.31 21.26 33.05
CA LEU A 230 3.10 20.47 33.31
C LEU A 230 1.84 21.18 32.82
N LEU A 231 1.75 22.49 33.03
CA LEU A 231 0.62 23.29 32.57
C LEU A 231 0.59 23.39 31.04
N GLY A 232 1.76 23.46 30.40
CA GLY A 232 1.90 23.35 28.95
C GLY A 232 1.48 21.99 28.40
N ILE A 233 1.87 20.88 29.05
CA ILE A 233 1.46 19.51 28.68
C ILE A 233 -0.05 19.32 28.86
N PHE A 234 -0.65 19.96 29.86
CA PHE A 234 -2.09 19.85 30.11
C PHE A 234 -2.93 20.64 29.09
N LEU A 235 -2.43 21.78 28.61
CA LEU A 235 -3.14 22.64 27.66
C LEU A 235 -2.90 22.30 26.20
N GLY A 236 -1.74 21.73 25.87
CA GLY A 236 -1.37 21.26 24.53
C GLY A 236 -1.97 19.90 24.23
#